data_AF-A0A847I795-F1
#
_entry.id   AF-A0A847I795-F1
#
_cell.length_a   1.000
_cell.length_b   1.000
_cell.length_c   1.000
_cell.angle_alpha   90.00
_cell.angle_beta   90.00
_cell.angle_gamma   90.00
#
_symmetry.space_group_name_H-M   'P 1'
#
loop_
_entity.id
_entity.type
_entity.pdbx_description
1 polymer ?
#
loop_
_entity_poly.entity_id
_entity_poly.type
_entity_poly.pdbx_seq_one_letter_code
_entity_poly.pdbx_strand_id
1 'polypeptide(L)'
;MLDDMTQTSERFRILAVGGTGESFDGDTRTAVTGMLSAVTDRLDDRFDARWVGYPASYGPAPMHNGISYVESLSAGVRRLSEAIGASDRPVMIIGYSQGAAVVRTLLAHPAMFRLLPKIAAVGFVADPNQPRGVVDGCAGWGVAGEGGDLPEGLPAYWVGAPTDMICNASDDSLIRDIADLTDSLSLTRVRRWTTHAAARVMSRRMQNADATRISPAQWRRDVARVRTAVREVRGYLPSRISVGRWILRNPLGGSHVSYATEPYRRAPLTDPTVTGCETLAHWLQLQATMGGRAASTRY
;
A
#
# COMPACT_ATOMS: atom_id res chain seq x y z
N MET A 1 33.32 23.31 -33.20
CA MET A 1 32.65 22.03 -32.92
C MET A 1 32.18 22.10 -31.49
N LEU A 2 30.94 22.53 -31.30
CA LEU A 2 30.23 22.44 -30.03
C LEU A 2 29.62 21.04 -30.05
N ASP A 3 30.29 20.10 -29.39
CA ASP A 3 29.77 18.74 -29.25
C ASP A 3 28.45 18.81 -28.48
N ASP A 4 27.45 18.20 -29.11
CA ASP A 4 26.08 18.07 -28.71
C ASP A 4 26.01 17.30 -27.37
N MET A 5 26.02 18.02 -26.26
CA MET A 5 25.73 17.49 -24.92
C MET A 5 24.23 17.24 -24.74
N THR A 6 23.58 16.56 -25.68
CA THR A 6 22.34 15.83 -25.35
C THR A 6 22.74 14.57 -24.57
N GLN A 7 23.10 14.76 -23.31
CA GLN A 7 23.10 13.67 -22.34
C GLN A 7 21.65 13.18 -22.29
N THR A 8 21.36 12.07 -22.96
CA THR A 8 20.03 11.46 -22.96
C THR A 8 19.74 11.11 -21.51
N SER A 9 18.89 11.91 -20.86
CA SER A 9 18.49 11.68 -19.48
C SER A 9 17.89 10.28 -19.41
N GLU A 10 18.41 9.46 -18.50
CA GLU A 10 17.93 8.10 -18.28
C GLU A 10 16.41 8.14 -18.07
N ARG A 11 15.68 7.38 -18.90
CA ARG A 11 14.22 7.28 -18.81
C ARG A 11 13.82 6.11 -17.94
N PHE A 12 12.87 6.35 -17.05
CA PHE A 12 12.37 5.36 -16.09
C PHE A 12 10.98 4.86 -16.49
N ARG A 13 10.71 3.58 -16.25
CA ARG A 13 9.37 2.99 -16.29
C ARG A 13 8.77 3.09 -14.88
N ILE A 14 7.64 3.78 -14.73
CA ILE A 14 6.86 3.71 -13.48
C ILE A 14 5.85 2.58 -13.60
N LEU A 15 5.87 1.63 -12.67
CA LEU A 15 4.82 0.61 -12.54
C LEU A 15 3.91 0.97 -11.37
N ALA A 16 2.67 1.38 -11.68
CA ALA A 16 1.67 1.77 -10.71
C ALA A 16 0.73 0.59 -10.39
N VAL A 17 0.69 0.20 -9.11
CA VAL A 17 -0.13 -0.90 -8.60
C VAL A 17 -1.23 -0.35 -7.69
N GLY A 18 -2.47 -0.34 -8.20
CA GLY A 18 -3.62 0.23 -7.51
C GLY A 18 -4.07 -0.52 -6.26
N GLY A 19 -4.89 0.17 -5.47
CA GLY A 19 -5.55 -0.39 -4.29
C GLY A 19 -6.73 -1.32 -4.63
N THR A 20 -7.35 -1.87 -3.59
CA THR A 20 -8.56 -2.70 -3.74
C THR A 20 -9.65 -1.92 -4.46
N GLY A 21 -10.24 -2.52 -5.51
CA GLY A 21 -11.30 -1.91 -6.32
C GLY A 21 -10.84 -0.88 -7.36
N GLU A 22 -9.55 -0.53 -7.45
CA GLU A 22 -9.04 0.37 -8.51
C GLU A 22 -8.70 -0.36 -9.82
N SER A 23 -8.62 -1.69 -9.76
CA SER A 23 -8.40 -2.61 -10.87
C SER A 23 -9.44 -3.74 -10.81
N PHE A 24 -9.44 -4.62 -11.80
CA PHE A 24 -10.37 -5.74 -11.89
C PHE A 24 -9.72 -6.95 -12.55
N ASP A 25 -10.38 -8.11 -12.45
CA ASP A 25 -9.87 -9.32 -13.09
C ASP A 25 -9.83 -9.17 -14.61
N GLY A 26 -8.70 -9.52 -15.22
CA GLY A 26 -8.47 -9.28 -16.64
C GLY A 26 -8.21 -7.82 -17.05
N ASP A 27 -7.93 -6.91 -16.10
CA ASP A 27 -7.59 -5.52 -16.44
C ASP A 27 -6.34 -5.43 -17.32
N THR A 28 -6.52 -4.94 -18.55
CA THR A 28 -5.45 -4.74 -19.55
C THR A 28 -5.08 -3.27 -19.74
N ARG A 29 -5.64 -2.35 -18.94
CA ARG A 29 -5.33 -0.92 -19.05
C ARG A 29 -3.85 -0.70 -18.76
N THR A 30 -3.22 0.15 -19.55
CA THR A 30 -1.85 0.62 -19.30
C THR A 30 -1.79 2.05 -18.80
N ALA A 31 -2.83 2.85 -19.04
CA ALA A 31 -2.92 4.20 -18.50
C ALA A 31 -3.18 4.13 -16.99
N VAL A 32 -2.44 4.92 -16.22
CA VAL A 32 -2.58 4.97 -14.76
C VAL A 32 -3.89 5.67 -14.40
N THR A 33 -4.63 5.09 -13.46
CA THR A 33 -5.91 5.63 -12.95
C THR A 33 -5.95 5.52 -11.43
N GLY A 34 -7.03 6.00 -10.79
CA GLY A 34 -7.19 5.91 -9.33
C GLY A 34 -6.22 6.82 -8.56
N MET A 35 -5.93 6.47 -7.31
CA MET A 35 -5.08 7.24 -6.40
C MET A 35 -3.72 7.60 -7.01
N LEU A 36 -3.10 6.64 -7.71
CA LEU A 36 -1.73 6.79 -8.19
C LEU A 36 -1.63 7.70 -9.43
N SER A 37 -2.74 8.05 -10.09
CA SER A 37 -2.67 9.05 -11.17
C SER A 37 -2.21 10.41 -10.64
N ALA A 38 -2.63 10.77 -9.41
CA ALA A 38 -2.19 12.00 -8.77
C ALA A 38 -0.66 12.09 -8.57
N VAL A 39 0.02 10.96 -8.49
CA VAL A 39 1.49 10.89 -8.48
C VAL A 39 2.03 11.04 -9.90
N THR A 40 1.54 10.21 -10.84
CA THR A 40 2.12 10.10 -12.18
C THR A 40 1.86 11.31 -13.07
N ASP A 41 0.73 12.01 -12.86
CA ASP A 41 0.36 13.21 -13.61
C ASP A 41 1.30 14.40 -13.34
N ARG A 42 2.15 14.29 -12.32
CA ARG A 42 3.11 15.32 -11.88
C ARG A 42 4.56 14.98 -12.20
N LEU A 43 4.82 13.82 -12.80
CA LEU A 43 6.15 13.43 -13.21
C LEU A 43 6.50 14.06 -14.55
N ASP A 44 7.77 14.45 -14.71
CA ASP A 44 8.29 14.95 -15.98
C ASP A 44 8.47 13.85 -17.05
N ASP A 45 8.94 14.25 -18.23
CA ASP A 45 9.05 13.41 -19.43
C ASP A 45 10.12 12.31 -19.36
N ARG A 46 10.89 12.24 -18.26
CA ARG A 46 11.80 11.12 -17.98
C ARG A 46 11.03 9.87 -17.59
N PHE A 47 9.77 10.00 -17.18
CA PHE A 47 8.97 8.91 -16.65
C PHE A 47 7.90 8.45 -17.65
N ASP A 48 7.89 7.15 -17.94
CA ASP A 48 6.81 6.48 -18.69
C ASP A 48 6.03 5.61 -17.71
N ALA A 49 4.87 6.12 -17.26
CA ALA A 49 4.05 5.44 -16.27
C ALA A 49 3.08 4.44 -16.88
N ARG A 50 3.01 3.25 -16.28
CA ARG A 50 2.17 2.13 -16.71
C ARG A 50 1.42 1.53 -15.53
N TRP A 51 0.13 1.31 -15.74
CA TRP A 51 -0.73 0.58 -14.81
C TRP A 51 -0.42 -0.91 -14.83
N VAL A 52 -0.44 -1.54 -13.64
CA VAL A 52 -0.34 -2.98 -13.47
C VAL A 52 -1.72 -3.53 -13.11
N GLY A 53 -2.43 -4.04 -14.12
CA GLY A 53 -3.73 -4.65 -13.95
C GLY A 53 -3.67 -5.98 -13.19
N TYR A 54 -4.49 -6.11 -12.15
CA TYR A 54 -4.70 -7.32 -11.36
C TYR A 54 -6.10 -7.33 -10.73
N PRO A 55 -6.56 -8.44 -10.13
CA PRO A 55 -7.95 -8.53 -9.64
C PRO A 55 -8.35 -7.47 -8.60
N ALA A 56 -7.41 -6.95 -7.80
CA ALA A 56 -7.65 -5.94 -6.76
C ALA A 56 -8.87 -6.25 -5.86
N SER A 57 -8.98 -7.52 -5.46
CA SER A 57 -10.11 -8.07 -4.71
C SER A 57 -9.72 -8.35 -3.25
N TYR A 58 -10.69 -8.20 -2.37
CA TYR A 58 -10.68 -8.60 -0.95
C TYR A 58 -11.99 -9.36 -0.68
N GLY A 59 -12.07 -10.62 -1.14
CA GLY A 59 -13.27 -11.46 -0.99
C GLY A 59 -14.50 -10.81 -1.64
N PRO A 60 -15.54 -10.43 -0.89
CA PRO A 60 -16.75 -9.82 -1.44
C PRO A 60 -16.58 -8.37 -1.95
N ALA A 61 -15.41 -7.77 -1.81
CA ALA A 61 -15.10 -6.46 -2.35
C ALA A 61 -14.13 -6.59 -3.53
N PRO A 62 -14.34 -5.91 -4.67
CA PRO A 62 -15.47 -5.02 -4.98
C PRO A 62 -16.75 -5.78 -5.38
N MET A 63 -16.66 -7.08 -5.68
CA MET A 63 -17.79 -7.92 -6.10
C MET A 63 -18.05 -9.03 -5.10
N HIS A 64 -19.32 -9.33 -4.79
CA HIS A 64 -19.71 -10.34 -3.81
C HIS A 64 -19.14 -11.75 -4.08
N ASN A 65 -18.79 -12.07 -5.32
CA ASN A 65 -18.17 -13.34 -5.73
C ASN A 65 -16.66 -13.22 -6.00
N GLY A 66 -16.02 -12.15 -5.54
CA GLY A 66 -14.60 -11.91 -5.74
C GLY A 66 -13.70 -12.98 -5.12
N ILE A 67 -12.50 -13.09 -5.67
CA ILE A 67 -11.46 -13.99 -5.17
C ILE A 67 -10.96 -13.52 -3.80
N SER A 68 -10.36 -14.43 -3.04
CA SER A 68 -9.77 -14.08 -1.74
C SER A 68 -8.65 -13.03 -1.89
N TYR A 69 -8.41 -12.28 -0.82
CA TYR A 69 -7.33 -11.29 -0.81
C TYR A 69 -5.97 -11.92 -1.13
N VAL A 70 -5.67 -13.10 -0.57
CA VAL A 70 -4.43 -13.84 -0.87
C VAL A 70 -4.32 -14.24 -2.35
N GLU A 71 -5.41 -14.71 -2.97
CA GLU A 71 -5.41 -15.03 -4.42
C GLU A 71 -5.20 -13.77 -5.27
N SER A 72 -5.85 -12.65 -4.90
CA SER A 72 -5.66 -11.35 -5.55
C SER A 72 -4.23 -10.84 -5.42
N LEU A 73 -3.65 -10.90 -4.22
CA LEU A 73 -2.27 -10.53 -3.94
C LEU A 73 -1.29 -11.35 -4.79
N SER A 74 -1.47 -12.67 -4.83
CA SER A 74 -0.64 -13.59 -5.63
C SER A 74 -0.72 -13.28 -7.12
N ALA A 75 -1.92 -12.99 -7.63
CA ALA A 75 -2.10 -12.55 -9.01
C ALA A 75 -1.41 -11.21 -9.29
N GLY A 76 -1.50 -10.25 -8.37
CA GLY A 76 -0.80 -8.97 -8.44
C GLY A 76 0.72 -9.13 -8.49
N VAL A 77 1.30 -9.96 -7.61
CA VAL A 77 2.74 -10.24 -7.58
C VAL A 77 3.21 -10.81 -8.92
N ARG A 78 2.46 -11.75 -9.47
CA ARG A 78 2.76 -12.33 -10.78
C ARG A 78 2.73 -11.27 -11.89
N ARG A 79 1.67 -10.45 -11.95
CA ARG A 79 1.52 -9.39 -12.96
C ARG A 79 2.61 -8.33 -12.86
N LEU A 80 2.96 -7.92 -11.64
CA LEU A 80 4.05 -6.97 -11.41
C LEU A 80 5.41 -7.57 -11.81
N SER A 81 5.67 -8.84 -11.47
CA SER A 81 6.88 -9.56 -11.87
C SER A 81 7.02 -9.64 -13.39
N GLU A 82 5.94 -9.96 -14.10
CA GLU A 82 5.87 -9.97 -15.57
C GLU A 82 6.18 -8.57 -16.14
N ALA A 83 5.59 -7.51 -15.59
CA ALA A 83 5.78 -6.14 -16.03
C ALA A 83 7.22 -5.63 -15.81
N ILE A 84 7.84 -5.95 -14.66
CA ILE A 84 9.26 -5.66 -14.40
C ILE A 84 10.15 -6.42 -15.39
N GLY A 85 9.85 -7.70 -15.61
CA GLY A 85 10.57 -8.56 -16.54
C GLY A 85 10.56 -8.01 -17.97
N ALA A 86 9.40 -7.55 -18.44
CA ALA A 86 9.19 -6.98 -19.77
C ALA A 86 9.75 -5.55 -19.95
N SER A 87 10.09 -4.84 -18.87
CA SER A 87 10.67 -3.50 -18.97
C SER A 87 12.08 -3.55 -19.57
N ASP A 88 12.28 -2.71 -20.59
CA ASP A 88 13.54 -2.39 -21.26
C ASP A 88 14.31 -1.25 -20.57
N ARG A 89 13.72 -0.66 -19.53
CA ARG A 89 14.25 0.47 -18.75
C ARG A 89 14.29 0.16 -17.26
N PRO A 90 15.12 0.88 -16.48
CA PRO A 90 15.03 0.85 -15.02
C PRO A 90 13.61 1.18 -14.56
N VAL A 91 13.14 0.42 -13.59
CA VAL A 91 11.77 0.46 -13.09
C VAL A 91 11.75 1.15 -11.73
N MET A 92 10.86 2.12 -11.55
CA MET A 92 10.42 2.51 -10.22
C MET A 92 8.99 2.03 -10.01
N ILE A 93 8.68 1.54 -8.81
CA ILE A 93 7.39 0.93 -8.52
C ILE A 93 6.65 1.78 -7.50
N ILE A 94 5.38 2.08 -7.75
CA ILE A 94 4.52 2.73 -6.76
C ILE A 94 3.31 1.86 -6.46
N GLY A 95 3.02 1.66 -5.17
CA GLY A 95 1.89 0.85 -4.71
C GLY A 95 0.99 1.65 -3.79
N TYR A 96 -0.33 1.53 -3.97
CA TYR A 96 -1.33 2.11 -3.07
C TYR A 96 -2.13 1.01 -2.37
N SER A 97 -2.27 1.08 -1.04
CA SER A 97 -3.08 0.15 -0.24
C SER A 97 -2.75 -1.33 -0.55
N GLN A 98 -3.69 -2.14 -1.03
CA GLN A 98 -3.41 -3.53 -1.47
C GLN A 98 -2.27 -3.62 -2.51
N GLY A 99 -2.12 -2.63 -3.39
CA GLY A 99 -1.01 -2.56 -4.32
C GLY A 99 0.35 -2.38 -3.64
N ALA A 100 0.42 -1.67 -2.51
CA ALA A 100 1.62 -1.63 -1.69
C ALA A 100 1.96 -3.03 -1.12
N ALA A 101 0.96 -3.76 -0.64
CA ALA A 101 1.16 -5.15 -0.19
C ALA A 101 1.68 -6.07 -1.32
N VAL A 102 1.19 -5.89 -2.57
CA VAL A 102 1.71 -6.63 -3.74
C VAL A 102 3.21 -6.37 -3.90
N VAL A 103 3.62 -5.11 -3.85
CA VAL A 103 5.04 -4.72 -3.99
C VAL A 103 5.88 -5.28 -2.84
N ARG A 104 5.42 -5.13 -1.59
CA ARG A 104 6.10 -5.66 -0.40
C ARG A 104 6.27 -7.19 -0.48
N THR A 105 5.22 -7.89 -0.92
CA THR A 105 5.24 -9.36 -1.09
C THR A 105 6.22 -9.80 -2.18
N LEU A 106 6.28 -9.08 -3.30
CA LEU A 106 7.23 -9.36 -4.37
C LEU A 106 8.67 -9.20 -3.87
N LEU A 107 8.97 -8.10 -3.18
CA LEU A 107 10.33 -7.76 -2.73
C LEU A 107 10.84 -8.68 -1.62
N ALA A 108 9.94 -9.22 -0.78
CA ALA A 108 10.30 -10.16 0.27
C ALA A 108 10.58 -11.59 -0.27
N HIS A 109 10.19 -11.91 -1.51
CA HIS A 109 10.26 -13.27 -2.03
C HIS A 109 11.62 -13.55 -2.70
N PRO A 110 12.44 -14.52 -2.23
CA PRO A 110 13.80 -14.75 -2.75
C PRO A 110 13.86 -15.03 -4.27
N ALA A 111 12.88 -15.76 -4.81
CA ALA A 111 12.79 -16.03 -6.26
C ALA A 111 12.68 -14.75 -7.12
N MET A 112 12.30 -13.62 -6.54
CA MET A 112 12.17 -12.33 -7.21
C MET A 112 13.46 -11.50 -7.15
N PHE A 113 14.49 -11.94 -6.42
CA PHE A 113 15.75 -11.21 -6.29
C PHE A 113 16.47 -10.99 -7.62
N ARG A 114 16.26 -11.88 -8.60
CA ARG A 114 16.72 -11.72 -9.99
C ARG A 114 16.19 -10.44 -10.67
N LEU A 115 15.10 -9.85 -10.17
CA LEU A 115 14.52 -8.63 -10.70
C LEU A 115 15.08 -7.36 -10.03
N LEU A 116 15.72 -7.47 -8.87
CA LEU A 116 16.21 -6.31 -8.10
C LEU A 116 17.14 -5.39 -8.91
N PRO A 117 18.05 -5.89 -9.76
CA PRO A 117 18.89 -5.00 -10.57
C PRO A 117 18.11 -4.11 -11.55
N LYS A 118 16.85 -4.45 -11.86
CA LYS A 118 15.97 -3.60 -12.69
C LYS A 118 15.21 -2.54 -11.87
N ILE A 119 15.16 -2.66 -10.55
CA ILE A 119 14.32 -1.81 -9.69
C ILE A 119 15.19 -0.69 -9.10
N ALA A 120 14.92 0.54 -9.51
CA ALA A 120 15.66 1.73 -9.08
C ALA A 120 15.14 2.32 -7.77
N ALA A 121 13.82 2.28 -7.53
CA ALA A 121 13.19 2.84 -6.34
C ALA A 121 11.78 2.29 -6.14
N VAL A 122 11.27 2.36 -4.90
CA VAL A 122 9.89 1.98 -4.56
C VAL A 122 9.20 3.03 -3.70
N GLY A 123 7.93 3.31 -4.00
CA GLY A 123 7.08 4.23 -3.26
C GLY A 123 5.79 3.58 -2.79
N PHE A 124 5.38 3.88 -1.56
CA PHE A 124 4.17 3.30 -0.97
C PHE A 124 3.23 4.40 -0.48
N VAL A 125 1.95 4.26 -0.80
CA VAL A 125 0.87 5.10 -0.27
C VAL A 125 -0.08 4.20 0.51
N ALA A 126 -0.35 4.53 1.77
CA ALA A 126 -1.19 3.73 2.66
C ALA A 126 -0.77 2.24 2.71
N ASP A 127 0.53 1.97 2.95
CA ASP A 127 1.06 0.61 3.01
C ASP A 127 0.46 -0.17 4.19
N PRO A 128 -0.32 -1.26 3.97
CA PRO A 128 -0.82 -2.09 5.05
C PRO A 128 0.30 -2.83 5.79
N ASN A 129 1.51 -2.84 5.24
CA ASN A 129 2.72 -3.40 5.83
C ASN A 129 3.75 -2.32 6.23
N GLN A 130 3.29 -1.09 6.45
CA GLN A 130 4.14 0.04 6.85
C GLN A 130 4.89 -0.28 8.15
N PRO A 131 6.24 -0.20 8.15
CA PRO A 131 7.03 -0.29 9.37
C PRO A 131 6.68 0.82 10.36
N ARG A 132 6.69 0.49 11.65
CA ARG A 132 6.38 1.44 12.72
C ARG A 132 7.35 2.62 12.69
N GLY A 133 6.82 3.84 12.73
CA GLY A 133 7.63 5.07 12.82
C GLY A 133 8.37 5.46 11.56
N VAL A 134 8.21 4.75 10.42
CA VAL A 134 8.85 5.14 9.15
C VAL A 134 8.28 6.45 8.58
N VAL A 135 7.04 6.78 8.95
CA VAL A 135 6.38 8.06 8.64
C VAL A 135 6.17 8.83 9.94
N ASP A 136 6.59 10.11 9.95
CA ASP A 136 6.41 10.98 11.12
C ASP A 136 4.94 11.10 11.50
N GLY A 137 4.64 10.95 12.80
CA GLY A 137 3.27 10.92 13.32
C GLY A 137 2.56 9.57 13.17
N CYS A 138 3.10 8.61 12.43
CA CYS A 138 2.60 7.24 12.35
C CYS A 138 3.36 6.33 13.33
N ALA A 139 2.95 6.35 14.61
CA ALA A 139 3.56 5.56 15.67
C ALA A 139 2.95 4.16 15.87
N GLY A 140 1.93 3.81 15.10
CA GLY A 140 1.28 2.49 15.08
C GLY A 140 1.89 1.56 14.02
N TRP A 141 1.15 0.52 13.66
CA TRP A 141 1.57 -0.50 12.69
C TRP A 141 0.74 -0.42 11.42
N GLY A 142 1.30 -0.86 10.29
CA GLY A 142 0.48 -1.32 9.19
C GLY A 142 -0.53 -2.38 9.65
N VAL A 143 -1.77 -2.31 9.16
CA VAL A 143 -2.87 -3.18 9.61
C VAL A 143 -2.60 -4.67 9.38
N ALA A 144 -1.78 -5.00 8.38
CA ALA A 144 -1.33 -6.37 8.07
C ALA A 144 -0.03 -6.76 8.79
N GLY A 145 0.41 -5.96 9.77
CA GLY A 145 1.67 -6.15 10.48
C GLY A 145 2.89 -5.71 9.69
N GLU A 146 4.08 -5.87 10.27
CA GLU A 146 5.33 -5.56 9.60
C GLU A 146 5.56 -6.54 8.45
N GLY A 147 5.53 -6.04 7.21
CA GLY A 147 5.93 -6.85 6.06
C GLY A 147 7.43 -7.17 6.12
N GLY A 148 7.87 -8.16 5.35
CA GLY A 148 9.29 -8.53 5.29
C GLY A 148 10.20 -7.33 4.97
N ASP A 149 11.45 -7.40 5.41
CA ASP A 149 12.43 -6.34 5.17
C ASP A 149 12.58 -6.05 3.68
N LEU A 150 12.80 -4.76 3.35
CA LEU A 150 13.19 -4.41 1.99
C LEU A 150 14.63 -4.86 1.73
N PRO A 151 14.95 -5.23 0.48
CA PRO A 151 16.33 -5.50 0.07
C PRO A 151 17.25 -4.34 0.44
N GLU A 152 18.42 -4.66 0.97
CA GLU A 152 19.41 -3.67 1.41
C GLU A 152 19.78 -2.72 0.25
N GLY A 153 19.82 -1.42 0.55
CA GLY A 153 20.19 -0.39 -0.43
C GLY A 153 19.12 -0.01 -1.45
N LEU A 154 17.94 -0.66 -1.45
CA LEU A 154 16.83 -0.26 -2.32
C LEU A 154 16.17 1.03 -1.81
N PRO A 155 16.21 2.15 -2.56
CA PRO A 155 15.55 3.38 -2.13
C PRO A 155 14.03 3.19 -1.99
N ALA A 156 13.49 3.56 -0.83
CA ALA A 156 12.08 3.41 -0.51
C ALA A 156 11.51 4.67 0.15
N TYR A 157 10.25 4.98 -0.16
CA TYR A 157 9.52 6.12 0.42
C TYR A 157 8.09 5.74 0.81
N TRP A 158 7.67 6.15 2.01
CA TRP A 158 6.32 5.91 2.52
C TRP A 158 5.55 7.21 2.65
N VAL A 159 4.30 7.15 2.19
CA VAL A 159 3.25 8.15 2.41
C VAL A 159 2.17 7.50 3.25
N GLY A 160 1.96 8.02 4.46
CA GLY A 160 1.02 7.49 5.44
C GLY A 160 0.38 8.62 6.24
N ALA A 161 -0.86 8.44 6.68
CA ALA A 161 -1.59 9.45 7.44
C ALA A 161 -1.78 8.94 8.87
N PRO A 162 -1.55 9.77 9.92
CA PRO A 162 -1.75 9.35 11.30
C PRO A 162 -3.17 8.84 11.62
N THR A 163 -4.17 9.28 10.84
CA THR A 163 -5.57 8.87 10.98
C THR A 163 -5.97 7.70 10.08
N ASP A 164 -5.10 7.26 9.16
CA ASP A 164 -5.38 6.10 8.33
C ASP A 164 -4.93 4.81 9.03
N MET A 165 -5.93 4.02 9.44
CA MET A 165 -5.70 2.73 10.09
C MET A 165 -4.99 1.71 9.19
N ILE A 166 -5.05 1.85 7.86
CA ILE A 166 -4.41 0.90 6.96
C ILE A 166 -2.89 0.89 7.19
N CYS A 167 -2.27 2.07 7.28
CA CYS A 167 -0.82 2.19 7.52
C CYS A 167 -0.44 2.54 8.97
N ASN A 168 -1.41 2.88 9.82
CA ASN A 168 -1.17 3.35 11.20
C ASN A 168 -2.23 2.84 12.19
N ALA A 169 -2.54 1.55 12.17
CA ALA A 169 -3.40 0.91 13.16
C ALA A 169 -2.75 0.91 14.55
N SER A 170 -3.56 1.07 15.58
CA SER A 170 -3.10 1.04 16.98
C SER A 170 -2.56 -0.33 17.38
N ASP A 171 -1.62 -0.37 18.34
CA ASP A 171 -0.95 -1.59 18.82
C ASP A 171 -1.95 -2.72 19.18
N ASP A 172 -3.07 -2.40 19.83
CA ASP A 172 -4.08 -3.38 20.30
C ASP A 172 -5.39 -3.35 19.47
N SER A 173 -5.32 -2.93 18.20
CA SER A 173 -6.53 -2.80 17.35
C SER A 173 -7.16 -4.16 17.00
N LEU A 174 -8.46 -4.30 17.24
CA LEU A 174 -9.26 -5.44 16.78
C LEU A 174 -9.32 -5.56 15.25
N ILE A 175 -9.06 -4.47 14.52
CA ILE A 175 -9.07 -4.49 13.05
C ILE A 175 -7.88 -5.28 12.53
N ARG A 176 -6.75 -5.26 13.25
CA ARG A 176 -5.58 -6.09 12.93
C ARG A 176 -5.89 -7.57 13.11
N ASP A 177 -6.60 -7.93 14.19
CA ASP A 177 -7.05 -9.31 14.42
C ASP A 177 -8.06 -9.77 13.35
N ILE A 178 -8.98 -8.88 12.93
CA ILE A 178 -9.91 -9.17 11.84
C ILE A 178 -9.15 -9.35 10.54
N ALA A 179 -8.20 -8.47 10.20
CA ALA A 179 -7.40 -8.58 8.99
C ALA A 179 -6.63 -9.93 8.92
N ASP A 180 -6.07 -10.39 10.04
CA ASP A 180 -5.43 -11.71 10.16
C ASP A 180 -6.41 -12.89 9.92
N LEU A 181 -7.69 -12.71 10.24
CA LEU A 181 -8.74 -13.72 10.11
C LEU A 181 -9.46 -13.67 8.76
N THR A 182 -9.37 -12.56 8.04
CA THR A 182 -10.13 -12.30 6.81
C THR A 182 -9.31 -12.27 5.53
N ASP A 183 -7.98 -12.37 5.60
CA ASP A 183 -7.08 -12.44 4.43
C ASP A 183 -7.44 -13.57 3.43
N SER A 184 -8.01 -14.66 3.93
CA SER A 184 -8.36 -15.87 3.20
C SER A 184 -9.87 -16.01 2.98
N LEU A 185 -10.66 -15.01 3.38
CA LEU A 185 -12.09 -14.98 3.10
C LEU A 185 -12.33 -14.88 1.59
N SER A 186 -12.88 -15.94 1.03
CA SER A 186 -13.65 -15.92 -0.22
C SER A 186 -15.02 -16.53 0.06
N LEU A 187 -16.09 -15.81 -0.29
CA LEU A 187 -17.47 -16.27 -0.08
C LEU A 187 -17.82 -17.53 -0.89
N THR A 188 -17.00 -17.90 -1.88
CA THR A 188 -17.18 -19.13 -2.68
C THR A 188 -16.49 -20.36 -2.07
N ARG A 189 -15.69 -20.22 -1.00
CA ARG A 189 -14.92 -21.31 -0.36
C ARG A 189 -14.95 -21.29 1.19
N VAL A 190 -16.11 -20.98 1.76
CA VAL A 190 -16.35 -20.84 3.23
C VAL A 190 -15.83 -22.03 4.07
N ARG A 191 -15.89 -23.28 3.58
CA ARG A 191 -15.40 -24.47 4.31
C ARG A 191 -13.87 -24.55 4.46
N ARG A 192 -13.09 -23.97 3.53
CA ARG A 192 -11.62 -23.88 3.65
C ARG A 192 -11.18 -22.74 4.56
N TRP A 193 -11.98 -21.68 4.62
CA TRP A 193 -11.78 -20.57 5.54
C TRP A 193 -11.97 -21.01 7.00
N THR A 194 -13.02 -21.79 7.32
CA THR A 194 -13.25 -22.28 8.69
C THR A 194 -12.10 -23.15 9.22
N THR A 195 -11.45 -23.96 8.36
CA THR A 195 -10.31 -24.79 8.77
C THR A 195 -9.01 -23.99 8.92
N HIS A 196 -8.78 -22.96 8.10
CA HIS A 196 -7.61 -22.07 8.24
C HIS A 196 -7.75 -21.09 9.43
N ALA A 197 -8.94 -20.54 9.66
CA ALA A 197 -9.23 -19.71 10.82
C ALA A 197 -9.07 -20.51 12.12
N ALA A 198 -9.60 -21.75 12.17
CA ALA A 198 -9.39 -22.65 13.31
C ALA A 198 -7.90 -22.98 13.52
N ALA A 199 -7.15 -23.29 12.45
CA ALA A 199 -5.71 -23.57 12.55
C ALA A 199 -4.90 -22.38 13.07
N ARG A 200 -5.21 -21.15 12.64
CA ARG A 200 -4.51 -19.93 13.07
C ARG A 200 -4.82 -19.56 14.52
N VAL A 201 -6.09 -19.63 14.93
CA VAL A 201 -6.53 -19.44 16.32
C VAL A 201 -5.89 -20.48 17.25
N MET A 202 -5.77 -21.75 16.82
CA MET A 202 -5.14 -22.80 17.61
C MET A 202 -3.60 -22.72 17.66
N SER A 203 -2.96 -22.04 16.70
CA SER A 203 -1.49 -21.96 16.61
C SER A 203 -0.82 -20.79 17.35
N ARG A 204 -1.58 -19.94 18.10
CA ARG A 204 -1.07 -18.68 18.70
C ARG A 204 -0.38 -17.73 17.70
N ARG A 205 -0.75 -17.78 16.42
CA ARG A 205 -0.16 -16.96 15.34
C ARG A 205 -0.92 -15.65 15.06
N MET A 206 -1.88 -15.29 15.92
CA MET A 206 -2.57 -14.00 15.84
C MET A 206 -1.65 -12.90 16.36
N GLN A 207 -1.64 -11.73 15.72
CA GLN A 207 -0.81 -10.60 16.15
C GLN A 207 -1.04 -10.24 17.64
N ASN A 208 -2.24 -10.52 18.20
CA ASN A 208 -2.58 -10.34 19.61
C ASN A 208 -2.93 -11.65 20.33
N ALA A 209 -2.10 -12.70 20.20
CA ALA A 209 -2.38 -14.04 20.73
C ALA A 209 -2.67 -14.14 22.26
N ASP A 210 -2.29 -13.14 23.06
CA ASP A 210 -2.54 -13.08 24.51
C ASP A 210 -3.94 -12.54 24.91
N ALA A 211 -4.79 -12.18 23.95
CA ALA A 211 -6.11 -11.57 24.17
C ALA A 211 -7.18 -12.50 24.80
N THR A 212 -6.84 -13.73 25.20
CA THR A 212 -7.82 -14.75 25.62
C THR A 212 -7.99 -14.91 27.14
N ARG A 213 -7.38 -14.07 27.98
CA ARG A 213 -7.55 -14.17 29.45
C ARG A 213 -8.83 -13.50 29.94
N ILE A 214 -9.79 -14.28 30.44
CA ILE A 214 -11.00 -13.76 31.10
C ILE A 214 -10.60 -13.11 32.45
N SER A 215 -10.50 -11.79 32.47
CA SER A 215 -10.27 -11.01 33.70
C SER A 215 -10.94 -9.62 33.60
N PRO A 216 -11.30 -8.97 34.72
CA PRO A 216 -11.86 -7.61 34.69
C PRO A 216 -10.92 -6.57 34.06
N ALA A 217 -9.60 -6.78 34.16
CA ALA A 217 -8.61 -5.96 33.47
C ALA A 217 -8.66 -6.17 31.94
N GLN A 218 -8.93 -7.40 31.49
CA GLN A 218 -9.17 -7.69 30.07
C GLN A 218 -10.46 -7.03 29.59
N TRP A 219 -11.56 -7.03 30.35
CA TRP A 219 -12.81 -6.37 29.91
C TRP A 219 -12.65 -4.86 29.70
N ARG A 220 -11.87 -4.18 30.55
CA ARG A 220 -11.54 -2.76 30.36
C ARG A 220 -10.66 -2.54 29.12
N ARG A 221 -9.70 -3.44 28.87
CA ARG A 221 -8.96 -3.46 27.60
C ARG A 221 -9.89 -3.65 26.42
N ASP A 222 -10.77 -4.65 26.45
CA ASP A 222 -11.69 -4.97 25.36
C ASP A 222 -12.60 -3.79 25.01
N VAL A 223 -13.11 -3.06 26.02
CA VAL A 223 -13.85 -1.81 25.79
C VAL A 223 -12.99 -0.74 25.11
N ALA A 224 -11.74 -0.56 25.54
CA ALA A 224 -10.80 0.36 24.89
C ALA A 224 -10.47 -0.07 23.45
N ARG A 225 -10.29 -1.37 23.21
CA ARG A 225 -10.06 -1.97 21.89
C ARG A 225 -11.23 -1.75 20.94
N VAL A 226 -12.47 -1.95 21.41
CA VAL A 226 -13.69 -1.67 20.63
C VAL A 226 -13.80 -0.18 20.30
N ARG A 227 -13.56 0.73 21.26
CA ARG A 227 -13.57 2.17 20.99
C ARG A 227 -12.52 2.58 19.95
N THR A 228 -11.32 2.00 20.04
CA THR A 228 -10.23 2.21 19.09
C THR A 228 -10.60 1.71 17.70
N ALA A 229 -11.11 0.47 17.58
CA ALA A 229 -11.57 -0.07 16.32
C ALA A 229 -12.72 0.75 15.70
N VAL A 230 -13.68 1.23 16.50
CA VAL A 230 -14.74 2.12 16.00
C VAL A 230 -14.16 3.43 15.46
N ARG A 231 -13.19 4.03 16.14
CA ARG A 231 -12.52 5.26 15.66
C ARG A 231 -11.76 5.02 14.36
N GLU A 232 -11.02 3.92 14.28
CA GLU A 232 -10.24 3.53 13.09
C GLU A 232 -11.14 3.24 11.89
N VAL A 233 -12.21 2.45 12.07
CA VAL A 233 -13.23 2.22 11.03
C VAL A 233 -13.85 3.54 10.58
N ARG A 234 -14.16 4.46 11.50
CA ARG A 234 -14.65 5.79 11.14
C ARG A 234 -13.63 6.62 10.36
N GLY A 235 -12.34 6.47 10.63
CA GLY A 235 -11.26 7.10 9.87
C GLY A 235 -11.19 6.60 8.42
N TYR A 236 -11.38 5.29 8.27
CA TYR A 236 -11.39 4.60 6.98
C TYR A 236 -12.63 4.94 6.15
N LEU A 237 -13.84 4.85 6.72
CA LEU A 237 -15.09 5.07 5.99
C LEU A 237 -15.14 6.46 5.33
N PRO A 238 -15.87 6.65 4.21
CA PRO A 238 -15.98 7.95 3.55
C PRO A 238 -16.48 9.06 4.48
N SER A 239 -16.13 10.31 4.17
CA SER A 239 -16.58 11.50 4.90
C SER A 239 -18.09 11.75 4.79
N ARG A 240 -18.75 11.10 3.83
CA ARG A 240 -20.20 11.10 3.62
C ARG A 240 -20.68 9.67 3.42
N ILE A 241 -21.58 9.21 4.28
CA ILE A 241 -22.14 7.86 4.25
C ILE A 241 -23.61 7.95 3.84
N SER A 242 -23.95 7.32 2.71
CA SER A 242 -25.34 7.22 2.25
C SER A 242 -26.03 6.05 2.95
N VAL A 243 -27.11 6.34 3.71
CA VAL A 243 -27.96 5.34 4.38
C VAL A 243 -29.38 5.52 3.88
N GLY A 244 -29.77 4.72 2.87
CA GLY A 244 -31.02 4.91 2.14
C GLY A 244 -31.06 6.30 1.50
N ARG A 245 -32.04 7.13 1.87
CA ARG A 245 -32.17 8.51 1.39
C ARG A 245 -31.36 9.55 2.18
N TRP A 246 -30.71 9.14 3.28
CA TRP A 246 -30.03 10.06 4.20
C TRP A 246 -28.53 10.08 3.92
N ILE A 247 -27.91 11.27 3.98
CA ILE A 247 -26.45 11.42 3.90
C ILE A 247 -25.95 11.82 5.29
N LEU A 248 -25.28 10.89 5.96
CA LEU A 248 -24.64 11.13 7.25
C LEU A 248 -23.22 11.67 7.04
N ARG A 249 -22.88 12.76 7.74
CA ARG A 249 -21.51 13.30 7.74
C ARG A 249 -20.65 12.50 8.72
N ASN A 250 -19.49 12.04 8.25
CA ASN A 250 -18.47 11.40 9.05
C ASN A 250 -17.22 12.29 9.06
N PRO A 251 -17.03 13.15 10.09
CA PRO A 251 -15.96 14.14 10.10
C PRO A 251 -14.54 13.54 10.20
N LEU A 252 -14.42 12.27 10.57
CA LEU A 252 -13.14 11.56 10.63
C LEU A 252 -12.83 10.81 9.32
N GLY A 253 -13.80 10.69 8.42
CA GLY A 253 -13.76 9.76 7.30
C GLY A 253 -12.93 10.22 6.11
N GLY A 254 -12.52 9.24 5.30
CA GLY A 254 -11.81 9.48 4.03
C GLY A 254 -10.30 9.54 4.15
N SER A 255 -9.73 9.19 5.32
CA SER A 255 -8.27 9.27 5.52
C SER A 255 -7.49 8.43 4.50
N HIS A 256 -8.00 7.25 4.13
CA HIS A 256 -7.33 6.36 3.17
C HIS A 256 -7.35 6.86 1.72
N VAL A 257 -8.17 7.86 1.39
CA VAL A 257 -8.29 8.47 0.05
C VAL A 257 -7.86 9.93 0.00
N SER A 258 -7.38 10.49 1.11
CA SER A 258 -7.06 11.92 1.19
C SER A 258 -5.70 12.28 0.57
N TYR A 259 -4.85 11.28 0.30
CA TYR A 259 -3.46 11.47 -0.15
C TYR A 259 -3.28 12.28 -1.43
N ALA A 260 -4.30 12.34 -2.29
CA ALA A 260 -4.29 13.10 -3.54
C ALA A 260 -4.91 14.50 -3.43
N THR A 261 -5.64 14.80 -2.34
CA THR A 261 -6.53 15.98 -2.26
C THR A 261 -6.34 16.83 -1.02
N GLU A 262 -5.88 16.24 0.08
CA GLU A 262 -5.67 16.95 1.34
C GLU A 262 -4.18 17.23 1.57
N PRO A 263 -3.84 18.37 2.18
CA PRO A 263 -2.46 18.67 2.51
C PRO A 263 -1.82 17.61 3.40
N TYR A 264 -0.68 17.13 2.96
CA TYR A 264 0.15 16.18 3.66
C TYR A 264 1.05 16.92 4.65
N ARG A 265 0.48 17.19 5.82
CA ARG A 265 1.17 17.89 6.91
C ARG A 265 2.19 16.98 7.59
N ARG A 266 3.40 16.91 7.03
CA ARG A 266 4.58 16.36 7.71
C ARG A 266 5.26 17.50 8.46
N ALA A 267 5.16 17.51 9.78
CA ALA A 267 5.86 18.51 10.59
C ALA A 267 7.39 18.41 10.38
N PRO A 268 8.15 19.50 10.14
CA PRO A 268 7.81 20.80 9.57
C PRO A 268 8.31 20.97 8.11
N LEU A 269 8.48 19.88 7.34
CA LEU A 269 9.29 19.90 6.10
C LEU A 269 8.50 19.99 4.79
N THR A 270 7.18 19.78 4.80
CA THR A 270 6.35 19.90 3.60
C THR A 270 5.56 21.21 3.60
N ASP A 271 5.51 21.86 2.44
CA ASP A 271 4.64 23.01 2.20
C ASP A 271 3.21 22.68 2.68
N PRO A 272 2.52 23.59 3.39
CA PRO A 272 1.22 23.33 4.01
C PRO A 272 0.09 23.02 3.02
N THR A 273 0.36 23.08 1.70
CA THR A 273 -0.59 22.78 0.62
C THR A 273 -0.28 21.49 -0.13
N VAL A 274 0.96 20.97 -0.03
CA VAL A 274 1.42 19.81 -0.78
C VAL A 274 0.77 18.53 -0.26
N THR A 275 0.23 17.72 -1.16
CA THR A 275 -0.41 16.44 -0.91
C THR A 275 0.61 15.29 -0.77
N GLY A 276 0.14 14.12 -0.34
CA GLY A 276 1.00 12.96 -0.13
C GLY A 276 1.51 12.41 -1.47
N CYS A 277 0.63 12.37 -2.47
CA CYS A 277 0.97 11.98 -3.83
C CYS A 277 1.99 12.94 -4.48
N GLU A 278 1.87 14.24 -4.25
CA GLU A 278 2.86 15.23 -4.70
C GLU A 278 4.22 15.03 -4.04
N THR A 279 4.24 14.78 -2.74
CA THR A 279 5.48 14.49 -2.00
C THR A 279 6.19 13.27 -2.59
N LEU A 280 5.44 12.20 -2.90
CA LEU A 280 6.00 11.01 -3.55
C LEU A 280 6.51 11.31 -4.96
N ALA A 281 5.77 12.09 -5.76
CA ALA A 281 6.21 12.50 -7.09
C ALA A 281 7.54 13.27 -7.04
N HIS A 282 7.65 14.25 -6.13
CA HIS A 282 8.90 14.99 -5.91
C HIS A 282 10.06 14.07 -5.51
N TRP A 283 9.80 13.10 -4.62
CA TRP A 283 10.82 12.14 -4.22
C TRP A 283 11.29 11.26 -5.39
N LEU A 284 10.38 10.76 -6.25
CA LEU A 284 10.74 9.99 -7.44
C LEU A 284 11.62 10.79 -8.41
N GLN A 285 11.30 12.07 -8.64
CA GLN A 285 12.11 12.96 -9.48
C GLN A 285 13.51 13.19 -8.89
N LEU A 286 13.63 13.29 -7.56
CA LEU A 286 14.92 13.37 -6.87
C LEU A 286 15.71 12.07 -7.05
N GLN A 287 15.08 10.91 -6.92
CA GLN A 287 15.73 9.61 -7.13
C GLN A 287 16.25 9.47 -8.56
N ALA A 288 15.48 9.85 -9.58
CA ALA A 288 15.93 9.82 -10.96
C ALA A 288 17.15 10.73 -11.20
N THR A 289 17.18 11.89 -10.55
CA THR A 289 18.27 12.87 -10.68
C THR A 289 19.55 12.43 -9.96
N MET A 290 19.42 11.83 -8.76
CA MET A 290 20.56 11.36 -7.98
C MET A 290 21.08 10.00 -8.46
N GLY A 291 20.18 9.09 -8.84
CA GLY A 291 20.52 7.77 -9.38
C GLY A 291 21.26 7.86 -10.70
N GLY A 292 20.84 8.75 -11.60
CA GLY A 292 21.54 9.02 -12.87
C GLY A 292 22.96 9.57 -12.69
N ARG A 293 23.26 10.21 -11.55
CA ARG A 293 24.61 10.69 -11.21
C ARG A 293 25.53 9.59 -10.65
N ALA A 294 24.98 8.59 -9.96
CA ALA A 294 25.77 7.49 -9.41
C ALA A 294 26.32 6.53 -10.50
N ALA A 295 25.63 6.41 -11.65
CA ALA A 295 26.11 5.62 -12.79
C ALA A 295 27.27 6.29 -13.56
N SER A 296 27.47 7.60 -13.40
CA SER A 296 28.51 8.38 -14.08
C SER A 296 29.89 8.30 -13.41
N THR A 297 30.00 7.69 -12.24
CA THR A 297 31.25 7.60 -11.47
C THR A 297 31.63 6.14 -11.26
N ARG A 298 31.95 5.45 -12.35
CA ARG A 298 32.80 4.26 -12.28
C ARG A 298 34.05 4.54 -13.10
N TYR A 299 35.14 4.78 -12.38
CA TYR A 299 36.51 4.69 -12.88
C TYR A 299 36.82 3.24 -13.30
#